data_AF-K5EFG9-F1
#
_entry.id   AF-K5EFG9-F1
#
_cell.length_a   1.000
_cell.length_b   1.000
_cell.length_c   1.000
_cell.angle_alpha   90.00
_cell.angle_beta   90.00
_cell.angle_gamma   90.00
#
_symmetry.space_group_name_H-M   'P 1'
#
loop_
_entity.id
_entity.type
_entity.pdbx_description
1 polymer ?
#
loop_
_entity_poly.entity_id
_entity_poly.type
_entity_poly.pdbx_seq_one_letter_code
_entity_poly.pdbx_strand_id
1 'polypeptide(L)'
;MQNWLPRQIRLRTLLVLVTITAILMAYAGRYVQLRQRSYAESVEHGMTGILYTSSDDVFRTQDLTLHYRRCVVFAPANWVDRTFFGGDGPIRCIMFSLE
;
A
#
# COMPACT_ATOMS: atom_id res chain seq x y z
N MET A 1 20.46 -19.14 -33.93
CA MET A 1 19.03 -18.78 -34.07
C MET A 1 18.91 -17.27 -33.95
N GLN A 2 18.76 -16.60 -35.09
CA GLN A 2 18.79 -15.15 -35.18
C GLN A 2 17.41 -14.60 -34.84
N ASN A 3 17.30 -13.88 -33.73
CA ASN A 3 16.02 -13.35 -33.25
C ASN A 3 15.52 -12.26 -34.24
N TRP A 4 14.62 -12.63 -35.15
CA TRP A 4 14.02 -11.77 -36.20
C TRP A 4 12.78 -10.99 -35.72
N LEU A 5 12.61 -10.76 -34.41
CA LEU A 5 11.54 -9.89 -33.92
C LEU A 5 11.83 -8.44 -34.37
N PRO A 6 10.91 -7.79 -35.12
CA PRO A 6 11.14 -6.47 -35.67
C PRO A 6 11.48 -5.49 -34.55
N ARG A 7 12.54 -4.70 -34.75
CA ARG A 7 13.19 -3.84 -33.75
C ARG A 7 12.21 -2.93 -33.00
N GLN A 8 11.10 -2.55 -33.64
CA GLN A 8 9.99 -1.77 -33.04
C GLN A 8 9.21 -2.53 -31.97
N ILE A 9 8.96 -3.83 -32.14
CA ILE A 9 8.26 -4.65 -31.13
C ILE A 9 9.11 -4.76 -29.87
N ARG A 10 10.44 -4.91 -30.01
CA ARG A 10 11.36 -4.93 -28.86
C ARG A 10 11.37 -3.61 -28.09
N LEU A 11 11.43 -2.47 -28.78
CA LEU A 11 11.44 -1.17 -28.12
C LEU A 11 10.12 -0.91 -27.38
N ARG A 12 8.99 -1.21 -28.01
CA ARG A 12 7.67 -1.07 -27.38
C ARG A 12 7.55 -1.95 -26.14
N THR A 13 7.98 -3.21 -26.21
CA THR A 13 7.98 -4.11 -25.05
C THR A 13 8.88 -3.59 -23.94
N LEU A 14 10.06 -3.04 -24.27
CA LEU A 14 11.00 -2.50 -23.29
C LEU A 14 10.41 -1.26 -22.60
N LEU A 15 9.77 -0.35 -23.35
CA LEU A 15 9.07 0.80 -22.79
C LEU A 15 7.92 0.39 -21.87
N VAL A 16 7.09 -0.57 -22.29
CA VAL A 16 5.99 -1.09 -21.46
C VAL A 16 6.54 -1.69 -20.16
N LEU A 17 7.62 -2.46 -20.24
CA LEU A 17 8.25 -3.08 -19.08
C LEU A 17 8.81 -2.02 -18.11
N VAL A 18 9.46 -0.98 -18.64
CA VAL A 18 9.94 0.16 -17.83
C VAL A 18 8.76 0.87 -17.16
N THR A 19 7.68 1.15 -17.89
CA THR A 19 6.50 1.82 -17.34
C THR A 19 5.85 0.99 -16.23
N ILE A 20 5.64 -0.31 -16.45
CA ILE A 20 5.09 -1.22 -15.43
C ILE A 20 6.01 -1.24 -14.21
N THR A 21 7.33 -1.36 -14.41
CA THR A 21 8.31 -1.37 -13.31
C THR A 21 8.25 -0.07 -12.51
N ALA A 22 8.17 1.09 -13.17
CA ALA A 22 8.05 2.38 -12.51
C ALA A 22 6.76 2.50 -11.68
N ILE A 23 5.62 2.03 -12.22
CA ILE A 23 4.35 2.00 -11.50
C ILE A 23 4.43 1.10 -10.27
N LEU A 24 5.02 -0.10 -10.41
CA LEU A 24 5.20 -1.03 -9.30
C LEU A 24 6.11 -0.45 -8.21
N MET A 25 7.21 0.21 -8.58
CA MET A 25 8.08 0.89 -7.61
C MET A 25 7.34 2.01 -6.88
N ALA A 26 6.57 2.84 -7.60
CA ALA A 26 5.79 3.91 -6.99
C ALA A 26 4.72 3.35 -6.03
N TYR A 27 4.04 2.28 -6.43
CA TYR A 27 3.05 1.58 -5.61
C TYR A 27 3.69 1.01 -4.33
N ALA A 28 4.79 0.27 -4.46
CA ALA A 28 5.50 -0.32 -3.33
C ALA A 28 6.08 0.74 -2.40
N GLY A 29 6.69 1.79 -2.95
CA GLY A 29 7.22 2.92 -2.18
C GLY A 29 6.12 3.61 -1.38
N ARG A 30 4.94 3.83 -1.99
CA ARG A 30 3.80 4.42 -1.29
C ARG A 30 3.29 3.52 -0.16
N TYR A 31 3.25 2.21 -0.37
CA TYR A 31 2.91 1.24 0.67
C TYR A 31 3.87 1.31 1.85
N VAL A 32 5.19 1.26 1.59
CA VAL A 32 6.22 1.31 2.64
C VAL A 32 6.17 2.61 3.43
N GLN A 33 6.00 3.75 2.74
CA GLN A 33 5.86 5.06 3.38
C GLN A 33 4.67 5.09 4.34
N LEU A 34 3.49 4.61 3.89
CA LEU A 34 2.29 4.55 4.73
C LEU A 34 2.46 3.60 5.90
N ARG A 35 3.06 2.43 5.68
CA ARG A 35 3.35 1.45 6.73
C ARG A 35 4.24 2.03 7.83
N GLN A 36 5.35 2.66 7.45
CA GLN A 36 6.27 3.29 8.41
C GLN A 36 5.58 4.38 9.24
N ARG A 37 4.79 5.23 8.56
CA ARG A 37 3.98 6.26 9.22
C ARG A 37 2.99 5.63 10.21
N SER A 38 2.23 4.62 9.79
CA SER A 38 1.27 3.95 10.65
C SER A 38 1.93 3.34 11.88
N TYR A 39 3.10 2.73 11.75
CA TYR A 39 3.81 2.18 12.91
C TYR A 39 4.24 3.27 13.91
N ALA A 40 4.60 4.46 13.43
CA ALA A 40 4.89 5.58 14.31
C ALA A 40 3.63 6.03 15.07
N GLU A 41 2.50 6.18 14.37
CA GLU A 41 1.21 6.57 14.96
C GLU A 41 0.62 5.47 15.86
N SER A 42 0.87 4.20 15.54
CA SER A 42 0.31 3.06 16.28
C SER A 42 0.94 2.92 17.66
N VAL A 43 2.24 3.22 17.79
CA VAL A 43 2.94 3.28 19.07
C VAL A 43 2.39 4.40 19.96
N GLU A 44 2.08 5.55 19.36
CA GLU A 44 1.53 6.71 20.09
C GLU A 44 0.12 6.43 20.63
N HIS A 45 -0.70 5.72 19.87
CA HIS A 45 -2.11 5.49 20.22
C HIS A 45 -2.42 4.07 20.71
N GLY A 46 -1.40 3.23 20.95
CA GLY A 46 -1.58 1.85 21.42
C GLY A 46 -2.36 0.94 20.46
N MET A 47 -2.38 1.27 19.17
CA MET A 47 -3.08 0.50 18.14
C MET A 47 -2.17 -0.58 17.56
N THR A 48 -2.74 -1.73 17.19
CA THR A 48 -2.01 -2.79 16.47
C THR A 48 -2.51 -2.88 15.03
N GLY A 49 -1.65 -2.58 14.07
CA GLY A 49 -1.93 -2.69 12.64
C GLY A 49 -1.64 -1.41 11.85
N ILE A 50 -1.95 -1.47 10.55
CA ILE A 50 -1.65 -0.37 9.62
C ILE A 50 -2.87 0.54 9.45
N LEU A 51 -2.70 1.83 9.78
CA LEU A 51 -3.67 2.88 9.54
C LEU A 51 -3.29 3.71 8.31
N TYR A 52 -3.94 3.44 7.17
CA TYR A 52 -3.61 4.13 5.92
C TYR A 52 -3.96 5.60 5.82
N THR A 53 -4.54 6.20 6.85
CA THR A 53 -4.86 7.62 6.89
C THR A 53 -4.41 8.16 8.25
N SER A 54 -4.16 9.46 8.35
CA SER A 54 -3.67 10.08 9.60
C SER A 54 -4.57 9.75 10.77
N SER A 55 -4.01 9.27 11.88
CA SER A 55 -4.75 9.14 13.14
C SER A 55 -5.47 10.45 13.51
N ASP A 56 -4.79 11.59 13.41
CA ASP A 56 -5.39 12.92 13.65
C ASP A 56 -6.65 13.20 12.82
N ASP A 57 -6.61 12.91 11.51
CA ASP A 57 -7.76 13.12 10.65
C ASP A 57 -8.90 12.17 11.01
N VAL A 58 -8.57 10.91 11.32
CA VAL A 58 -9.55 9.91 11.76
C VAL A 58 -10.23 10.34 13.05
N PHE A 59 -9.46 10.77 14.06
CA PHE A 59 -10.03 11.17 15.35
C PHE A 59 -10.82 12.48 15.26
N ARG A 60 -10.39 13.41 14.41
CA ARG A 60 -11.08 14.69 14.21
C ARG A 60 -12.37 14.55 13.40
N THR A 61 -12.35 13.76 12.33
CA THR A 61 -13.46 13.70 11.36
C THR A 61 -14.34 12.47 11.50
N GLN A 62 -13.83 11.42 12.17
CA GLN A 62 -14.44 10.09 12.24
C GLN A 62 -14.71 9.47 10.85
N ASP A 63 -14.08 9.99 9.79
CA ASP A 63 -14.21 9.49 8.43
C ASP A 63 -13.12 8.47 8.10
N LEU A 64 -13.54 7.22 7.90
CA LEU A 64 -12.68 6.10 7.53
C LEU A 64 -12.73 5.78 6.03
N THR A 65 -13.47 6.54 5.22
CA THR A 65 -13.67 6.25 3.79
C THR A 65 -12.35 6.13 3.05
N LEU A 66 -11.43 7.07 3.27
CA LEU A 66 -10.11 7.06 2.62
C LEU A 66 -9.25 5.88 3.10
N HIS A 67 -9.34 5.54 4.39
CA HIS A 67 -8.67 4.39 4.96
C HIS A 67 -9.14 3.09 4.30
N TYR A 68 -10.46 2.86 4.24
CA TYR A 68 -11.02 1.66 3.63
C TYR A 68 -10.71 1.54 2.13
N ARG A 69 -10.75 2.65 1.38
CA ARG A 69 -10.32 2.65 -0.03
C ARG A 69 -8.87 2.22 -0.17
N ARG A 70 -7.98 2.73 0.68
CA ARG A 70 -6.56 2.36 0.67
C ARG A 70 -6.34 0.90 1.09
N CYS A 71 -7.14 0.36 2.02
CA CYS A 71 -7.11 -1.06 2.35
C CYS A 71 -7.37 -1.96 1.12
N VAL A 72 -8.31 -1.56 0.25
CA VAL A 72 -8.59 -2.29 -1.00
C VAL A 72 -7.42 -2.14 -1.97
N VAL A 73 -6.94 -0.92 -2.20
CA VAL A 73 -5.83 -0.64 -3.14
C VAL A 73 -4.56 -1.39 -2.75
N PHE A 74 -4.24 -1.43 -1.46
CA PHE A 74 -3.03 -2.08 -0.94
C PHE A 74 -3.24 -3.53 -0.50
N ALA A 75 -4.41 -4.13 -0.75
CA ALA A 75 -4.67 -5.53 -0.39
C ALA A 75 -3.62 -6.50 -0.95
N PRO A 76 -3.13 -6.36 -2.21
CA PRO A 76 -2.06 -7.23 -2.71
C PRO A 76 -0.75 -7.06 -1.94
N ALA A 77 -0.38 -5.82 -1.59
CA ALA A 77 0.85 -5.56 -0.83
C ALA A 77 0.75 -6.11 0.60
N ASN A 78 -0.40 -5.92 1.26
CA ASN A 78 -0.69 -6.51 2.57
C ASN A 78 -0.58 -8.03 2.57
N TRP A 79 -1.08 -8.68 1.51
CA TRP A 79 -0.99 -10.12 1.38
C TRP A 79 0.47 -10.57 1.28
N VAL A 80 1.26 -9.95 0.39
CA VAL A 80 2.71 -10.24 0.27
C VAL A 80 3.44 -9.99 1.59
N ASP A 81 3.22 -8.84 2.22
CA ASP A 81 3.89 -8.45 3.47
C ASP A 81 3.59 -9.46 4.59
N ARG A 82 2.32 -9.83 4.74
CA ARG A 82 1.91 -10.80 5.76
C ARG A 82 2.41 -12.21 5.47
N THR A 83 2.38 -12.65 4.21
CA THR A 83 2.75 -14.02 3.82
C THR A 83 4.25 -14.25 3.90
N PHE A 84 5.07 -13.26 3.52
CA PHE A 84 6.52 -13.46 3.40
C PHE A 84 7.33 -12.78 4.51
N PHE A 85 6.82 -11.70 5.11
CA PHE A 85 7.56 -10.89 6.09
C PHE A 85 6.89 -10.88 7.47
N GLY A 86 5.74 -11.52 7.63
CA GLY A 86 4.99 -11.55 8.90
C GLY A 86 4.45 -10.18 9.32
N GLY A 87 4.29 -9.25 8.37
CA GLY A 87 3.78 -7.91 8.65
C GLY A 87 2.34 -7.91 9.18
N ASP A 88 2.02 -6.87 9.96
CA ASP A 88 0.66 -6.67 10.46
C ASP A 88 -0.31 -6.31 9.34
N GLY A 89 -1.57 -6.72 9.50
CA GLY A 89 -2.63 -6.34 8.58
C GLY A 89 -3.09 -4.90 8.79
N PRO A 90 -3.87 -4.34 7.84
CA PRO A 90 -4.55 -3.09 8.08
C PRO A 90 -5.59 -3.23 9.20
N ILE A 91 -5.77 -2.17 9.96
CA ILE A 91 -6.86 -2.08 10.94
C ILE A 91 -8.17 -2.12 10.16
N ARG A 92 -9.10 -3.04 10.52
CA ARG A 92 -10.36 -3.19 9.77
C ARG A 92 -11.57 -2.61 10.49
N CYS A 93 -11.50 -2.53 11.81
CA CYS A 93 -12.58 -2.00 12.64
C CYS A 93 -11.99 -1.01 13.63
N ILE A 94 -12.42 0.25 13.53
CA ILE A 94 -12.16 1.29 14.52
C ILE A 94 -13.53 1.73 15.01
N MET A 95 -13.79 1.54 16.30
CA MET A 95 -15.03 1.98 16.93
C MET A 95 -14.75 3.30 17.65
N PHE A 96 -15.43 4.36 17.23
CA PHE A 96 -15.40 5.65 17.93
C PHE A 96 -16.51 5.66 18.99
N SER A 97 -16.18 6.05 20.22
CA SER A 97 -17.14 6.27 21.31
C SER A 97 -17.99 5.04 21.71
N LEU A 98 -17.35 3.90 21.96
CA LEU A 98 -17.92 2.92 22.89
C LEU A 98 -17.59 3.37 24.31
N GLU A 99 -18.41 4.26 24.84
CA GLU A 99 -18.58 4.41 26.30
C GLU A 99 -19.52 3.31 26.82
#